data_AF-A0AA46AKP6-F1
#
_entry.id   AF-A0AA46AKP6-F1
#
_cell.length_a   1.000
_cell.length_b   1.000
_cell.length_c   1.000
_cell.angle_alpha   90.00
_cell.angle_beta   90.00
_cell.angle_gamma   90.00
#
_symmetry.space_group_name_H-M   'P 1'
#
loop_
_entity.id
_entity.type
_entity.pdbx_description
1 polymer ?
#
loop_
_entity_poly.entity_id
_entity_poly.type
_entity_poly.pdbx_seq_one_letter_code
_entity_poly.pdbx_strand_id
1 'polypeptide(L)'
;MLSEYCIYWPGFLDRDGYGQISSNKDGTLRPTRLILSQKLGRDIRKGCVAHHTCYNKQCVNPLHITEVTIKENKRDSKYQDHPNLPVIELTKEDVFLIRYVYNHHNLDGYSDTERRELLKKLVEIKVSAGVSPIPVPDFVINVIIEYKSWDYIHLPKIDRLPALHRLCELIGDKSCVFPDWIGDVSKPTSVQKNNITTSAHRKSLALFYLNDISTEKVVMHSCDKPKCINPYHLSPNVNEFLSHVLMNF
;
A
#
# COMPACT_ATOMS: atom_id res chain seq x y z
N MET A 1 -1.15 22.88 5.43
CA MET A 1 -0.94 21.44 5.68
C MET A 1 -0.67 20.64 4.40
N LEU A 2 -1.63 20.33 3.51
CA LEU A 2 -1.36 19.53 2.30
C LEU A 2 -0.37 20.16 1.30
N SER A 3 -0.32 21.49 1.21
CA SER A 3 0.55 22.20 0.27
C SER A 3 2.01 22.30 0.74
N GLU A 4 2.33 21.85 1.95
CA GLU A 4 3.63 22.07 2.60
C GLU A 4 4.60 20.88 2.42
N TYR A 5 4.11 19.73 1.96
CA TYR A 5 4.90 18.51 1.82
C TYR A 5 4.94 18.00 0.39
N CYS A 6 6.12 17.65 -0.10
CA CYS A 6 6.21 16.79 -1.28
C CYS A 6 5.86 15.35 -0.87
N ILE A 7 5.13 14.62 -1.70
CA ILE A 7 4.87 13.18 -1.49
C ILE A 7 5.66 12.43 -2.56
N TYR A 8 6.64 11.63 -2.17
CA TYR A 8 7.46 10.90 -3.14
C TYR A 8 6.72 9.71 -3.73
N TRP A 9 6.90 9.53 -5.04
CA TRP A 9 6.46 8.34 -5.74
C TRP A 9 7.29 7.13 -5.31
N PRO A 10 6.69 6.09 -4.70
CA PRO A 10 7.43 4.90 -4.22
C PRO A 10 7.67 3.87 -5.33
N GLY A 11 7.21 4.16 -6.55
CA GLY A 11 7.42 3.30 -7.71
C GLY A 11 8.73 3.59 -8.43
N PHE A 12 8.87 3.06 -9.65
CA PHE A 12 10.07 3.27 -10.44
C PHE A 12 10.20 4.73 -10.88
N LEU A 13 11.43 5.20 -10.93
CA LEU A 13 11.81 6.48 -11.50
C LEU A 13 12.56 6.24 -12.80
N ASP A 14 12.46 7.19 -13.72
CA ASP A 14 13.30 7.20 -14.91
C ASP A 14 14.68 7.81 -14.63
N ARG A 15 15.54 7.80 -15.65
CA ARG A 15 16.88 8.41 -15.60
C ARG A 15 16.89 9.90 -15.26
N ASP A 16 15.77 10.59 -15.49
CA ASP A 16 15.63 12.03 -15.30
C ASP A 16 14.97 12.37 -13.94
N GLY A 17 14.62 11.36 -13.13
CA GLY A 17 14.04 11.47 -11.80
C GLY A 17 12.51 11.53 -11.74
N TYR A 18 11.82 11.27 -12.86
CA TYR A 18 10.36 11.29 -12.90
C TYR A 18 9.76 9.90 -12.63
N GLY A 19 8.68 9.86 -11.86
CA GLY A 19 7.89 8.65 -11.66
C GLY A 19 7.45 7.98 -12.96
N GLN A 20 7.44 6.65 -12.95
CA GLN A 20 6.96 5.80 -14.03
C GLN A 20 6.00 4.72 -13.50
N ILE A 21 5.03 4.42 -14.34
CA ILE A 21 4.10 3.31 -14.21
C ILE A 21 4.26 2.45 -15.47
N SER A 22 4.50 1.16 -15.30
CA SER A 22 4.48 0.19 -16.40
C SER A 22 3.09 -0.45 -16.49
N SER A 23 2.35 -0.15 -17.56
CA SER A 23 1.08 -0.82 -17.89
C SER A 23 1.28 -1.74 -19.09
N ASN A 24 0.86 -3.00 -18.98
CA ASN A 24 0.87 -3.93 -20.11
C ASN A 24 -0.06 -3.47 -21.24
N LYS A 25 -1.09 -2.69 -20.91
CA LYS A 25 -2.11 -2.22 -21.86
C LYS A 25 -1.73 -0.87 -22.47
N ASP A 26 -1.23 0.06 -21.65
CA ASP A 26 -1.08 1.47 -22.01
C ASP A 26 0.39 1.91 -22.14
N GLY A 27 1.33 0.97 -22.00
CA GLY A 27 2.76 1.24 -22.01
C GLY A 27 3.23 2.00 -20.76
N THR A 28 4.26 2.84 -20.92
CA THR A 28 4.81 3.63 -19.81
C THR A 28 3.96 4.88 -19.58
N LEU A 29 3.31 4.94 -18.42
CA LEU A 29 2.52 6.09 -17.96
C LEU A 29 3.31 6.94 -16.96
N ARG A 30 2.88 8.20 -16.81
CA ARG A 30 3.39 9.12 -15.77
C ARG A 30 2.35 9.26 -14.66
N PRO A 31 2.68 8.95 -13.39
CA PRO A 31 1.75 9.10 -12.28
C PRO A 31 1.24 10.54 -12.16
N THR A 32 2.10 11.52 -12.39
CA THR A 32 1.77 12.94 -12.32
C THR A 32 0.74 13.38 -13.35
N ARG A 33 0.77 12.83 -14.59
CA ARG A 33 -0.28 13.07 -15.59
C ARG A 33 -1.61 12.46 -15.19
N LEU A 34 -1.61 11.24 -14.64
CA LEU A 34 -2.83 10.58 -14.17
C LEU A 34 -3.46 11.38 -13.03
N ILE A 35 -2.65 11.78 -12.05
CA ILE A 35 -3.08 12.59 -10.91
C ILE A 35 -3.69 13.90 -11.38
N LEU A 36 -3.00 14.63 -12.27
CA LEU A 36 -3.53 15.89 -12.79
C LEU A 36 -4.84 15.69 -13.55
N SER A 37 -4.94 14.66 -14.39
CA SER A 37 -6.17 14.41 -15.16
C SER A 37 -7.35 14.06 -14.26
N GLN A 38 -7.12 13.25 -13.21
CA GLN A 38 -8.13 12.96 -12.19
C GLN A 38 -8.53 14.21 -11.41
N LYS A 39 -7.55 15.02 -10.96
CA LYS A 39 -7.79 16.28 -10.25
C LYS A 39 -8.62 17.26 -11.08
N LEU A 40 -8.41 17.30 -12.40
CA LEU A 40 -9.17 18.15 -13.32
C LEU A 40 -10.54 17.58 -13.71
N GLY A 41 -10.80 16.30 -13.45
CA GLY A 41 -11.98 15.59 -13.96
C GLY A 41 -12.01 15.46 -15.48
N ARG A 42 -10.87 15.65 -16.16
CA ARG A 42 -10.72 15.60 -17.63
C ARG A 42 -9.28 15.34 -18.02
N ASP A 43 -9.06 14.97 -19.28
CA ASP A 43 -7.71 14.88 -19.84
C ASP A 43 -7.00 16.25 -19.86
N ILE A 44 -5.68 16.20 -19.78
CA ILE A 44 -4.82 17.37 -19.97
C ILE A 44 -4.98 17.88 -21.40
N ARG A 45 -5.19 19.20 -21.54
CA ARG A 45 -5.42 19.87 -22.82
C ARG A 45 -4.28 19.58 -23.80
N LYS A 46 -4.61 19.49 -25.09
CA LYS A 46 -3.60 19.36 -26.16
C LYS A 46 -2.64 20.56 -26.10
N GLY A 47 -1.34 20.27 -26.10
CA GLY A 47 -0.30 21.30 -25.97
C GLY A 47 0.02 21.72 -24.53
N CYS A 48 -0.66 21.13 -23.54
CA CYS A 48 -0.38 21.30 -22.12
C CYS A 48 0.34 20.08 -21.52
N VAL A 49 1.01 20.31 -20.40
CA VAL A 49 1.78 19.32 -19.63
C VAL A 49 1.47 19.43 -18.14
N ALA A 50 1.76 18.36 -17.41
CA ALA A 50 1.74 18.38 -15.95
C ALA A 50 3.04 19.02 -15.45
N HIS A 51 2.92 20.05 -14.63
CA HIS A 51 4.03 20.83 -14.11
C HIS A 51 4.06 20.78 -12.59
N HIS A 52 5.25 20.59 -12.04
CA HIS A 52 5.48 20.54 -10.60
C HIS A 52 5.77 21.95 -10.08
N THR A 53 4.83 22.54 -9.37
CA THR A 53 5.04 23.86 -8.74
C THR A 53 6.03 23.81 -7.58
N CYS A 54 6.31 22.61 -7.05
CA CYS A 54 7.34 22.36 -6.05
C CYS A 54 8.71 22.07 -6.67
N TYR A 55 8.82 22.01 -8.00
CA TYR A 55 10.01 21.64 -8.78
C TYR A 55 10.67 20.29 -8.45
N ASN A 56 10.06 19.50 -7.57
CA ASN A 56 10.46 18.15 -7.25
C ASN A 56 9.81 17.15 -8.23
N LYS A 57 10.64 16.52 -9.07
CA LYS A 57 10.20 15.58 -10.12
C LYS A 57 9.61 14.27 -9.60
N GLN A 58 9.91 13.89 -8.37
CA GLN A 58 9.39 12.70 -7.71
C GLN A 58 8.05 12.96 -7.01
N CYS A 59 7.66 14.23 -6.85
CA CYS A 59 6.47 14.61 -6.13
C CYS A 59 5.19 14.20 -6.87
N VAL A 60 4.31 13.51 -6.17
CA VAL A 60 2.97 13.11 -6.64
C VAL A 60 1.87 13.75 -5.80
N ASN A 61 2.18 14.79 -5.04
CA ASN A 61 1.16 15.55 -4.33
C ASN A 61 0.26 16.29 -5.35
N PRO A 62 -1.06 16.00 -5.40
CA PRO A 62 -1.96 16.66 -6.36
C PRO A 62 -1.97 18.18 -6.24
N LEU A 63 -1.70 18.76 -5.07
CA LEU A 63 -1.63 20.21 -4.89
C LEU A 63 -0.38 20.84 -5.49
N HIS A 64 0.66 20.05 -5.74
CA HIS A 64 1.90 20.52 -6.38
C HIS A 64 1.92 20.29 -7.89
N ILE A 65 0.82 19.83 -8.48
CA ILE A 65 0.72 19.55 -9.91
C ILE A 65 -0.33 20.46 -10.54
N THR A 66 0.07 21.18 -11.58
CA THR A 66 -0.77 22.08 -12.35
C THR A 66 -0.66 21.82 -13.86
N GLU A 67 -1.69 22.24 -14.60
CA GLU A 67 -1.69 22.21 -16.06
C GLU A 67 -1.08 23.52 -16.58
N VAL A 68 -0.01 23.42 -17.37
CA VAL A 68 0.62 24.56 -18.04
C VAL A 68 0.88 24.24 -19.51
N THR A 69 1.04 25.26 -20.35
CA THR A 69 1.48 25.07 -21.74
C THR A 69 2.95 24.66 -21.81
N ILE A 70 3.35 23.99 -22.89
CA ILE A 70 4.77 23.65 -23.13
C ILE A 70 5.66 24.91 -23.12
N LYS A 71 5.15 26.05 -23.62
CA LYS A 71 5.88 27.32 -23.64
C LYS A 71 6.12 27.85 -22.23
N GLU A 72 5.11 27.79 -21.36
CA GLU A 72 5.23 28.19 -19.95
C GLU A 72 6.21 27.27 -19.21
N ASN A 73 6.09 25.95 -19.35
CA ASN A 73 6.97 25.00 -18.69
C ASN A 73 8.46 25.22 -19.06
N LYS A 74 8.76 25.55 -20.32
CA LYS A 74 10.12 25.88 -20.78
C LYS A 74 10.63 27.23 -20.28
N ARG A 75 9.73 28.19 -20.05
CA ARG A 75 10.09 29.48 -19.47
C ARG A 75 10.43 29.31 -17.99
N ASP A 76 9.59 28.56 -17.29
CA ASP A 76 9.65 28.37 -15.86
C ASP A 76 10.85 27.52 -15.42
N SER A 77 11.28 26.57 -16.26
CA SER A 77 12.50 25.77 -16.01
C SER A 77 13.78 26.60 -15.84
N LYS A 78 13.76 27.90 -16.20
CA LYS A 78 14.87 28.85 -16.04
C LYS A 78 14.86 29.62 -14.72
N TYR A 79 13.74 29.61 -13.99
CA TYR A 79 13.54 30.37 -12.75
C TYR A 79 13.30 29.41 -11.58
N GLN A 80 14.19 28.43 -11.43
CA GLN A 80 14.11 27.41 -10.40
C GLN A 80 14.50 27.99 -9.04
N ASP A 81 13.55 28.60 -8.34
CA ASP A 81 13.62 28.66 -6.89
C ASP A 81 12.97 27.36 -6.38
N HIS A 82 13.80 26.42 -5.92
CA HIS A 82 13.33 25.15 -5.38
C HIS A 82 12.95 25.36 -3.93
N PRO A 83 11.66 25.45 -3.57
CA PRO A 83 11.30 25.48 -2.18
C PRO A 83 11.78 24.17 -1.57
N ASN A 84 12.63 24.25 -0.55
CA ASN A 84 13.14 23.09 0.18
C ASN A 84 12.03 22.52 1.09
N LEU A 85 10.95 22.03 0.47
CA LEU A 85 9.80 21.50 1.16
C LEU A 85 10.16 20.15 1.79
N PRO A 86 9.72 19.88 3.02
CA PRO A 86 9.82 18.55 3.61
C PRO A 86 9.17 17.49 2.71
N VAL A 87 9.76 16.31 2.71
CA VAL A 87 9.32 15.21 1.86
C VAL A 87 8.74 14.10 2.69
N ILE A 88 7.56 13.63 2.31
CA ILE A 88 6.97 12.39 2.79
C ILE A 88 7.44 11.24 1.90
N GLU A 89 8.14 10.28 2.50
CA GLU A 89 8.56 9.04 1.85
C GLU A 89 7.64 7.90 2.27
N LEU A 90 7.03 7.25 1.27
CA LEU A 90 6.21 6.06 1.43
C LEU A 90 6.98 4.85 0.89
N THR A 91 6.75 3.69 1.48
CA THR A 91 7.12 2.40 0.90
C THR A 91 5.97 1.84 0.06
N LYS A 92 6.26 0.84 -0.77
CA LYS A 92 5.21 0.08 -1.48
C LYS A 92 4.28 -0.66 -0.51
N GLU A 93 4.81 -1.03 0.66
CA GLU A 93 4.05 -1.68 1.72
C GLU A 93 3.04 -0.72 2.36
N ASP A 94 3.44 0.52 2.62
CA ASP A 94 2.54 1.55 3.15
C ASP A 94 1.35 1.80 2.22
N VAL A 95 1.64 1.96 0.92
CA VAL A 95 0.60 2.12 -0.11
C VAL A 95 -0.31 0.90 -0.16
N PHE A 96 0.25 -0.31 -0.10
CA PHE A 96 -0.53 -1.54 -0.10
C PHE A 96 -1.47 -1.60 1.11
N LEU A 97 -0.98 -1.32 2.32
CA LEU A 97 -1.77 -1.39 3.54
C LEU A 97 -2.90 -0.36 3.58
N ILE A 98 -2.61 0.88 3.19
CA ILE A 98 -3.62 1.95 3.13
C ILE A 98 -4.75 1.55 2.20
N ARG A 99 -4.43 1.07 1.00
CA ARG A 99 -5.43 0.60 0.04
C ARG A 99 -6.17 -0.66 0.51
N TYR A 100 -5.45 -1.58 1.15
CA TYR A 100 -6.02 -2.83 1.64
C TYR A 100 -7.10 -2.55 2.68
N VAL A 101 -6.82 -1.69 3.66
CA VAL A 101 -7.75 -1.32 4.74
C VAL A 101 -8.99 -0.61 4.19
N TYR A 102 -8.84 0.17 3.13
CA TYR A 102 -9.94 0.93 2.50
C TYR A 102 -10.71 0.18 1.40
N ASN A 103 -10.29 -1.04 1.05
CA ASN A 103 -11.06 -1.86 0.13
C ASN A 103 -12.32 -2.39 0.85
N HIS A 104 -13.50 -2.14 0.29
CA HIS A 104 -14.81 -2.40 0.92
C HIS A 104 -15.09 -3.87 1.29
N HIS A 105 -14.31 -4.83 0.81
CA HIS A 105 -14.42 -6.24 1.20
C HIS A 105 -13.49 -6.63 2.36
N ASN A 106 -12.61 -5.72 2.78
CA ASN A 106 -11.64 -5.96 3.82
C ASN A 106 -12.08 -5.23 5.10
N LEU A 107 -11.98 -5.93 6.23
CA LEU A 107 -12.36 -5.41 7.54
C LEU A 107 -13.83 -4.93 7.58
N ASP A 108 -14.73 -5.76 7.06
CA ASP A 108 -16.18 -5.55 7.16
C ASP A 108 -16.56 -5.27 8.63
N GLY A 109 -17.34 -4.21 8.85
CA GLY A 109 -17.74 -3.76 10.19
C GLY A 109 -16.89 -2.65 10.79
N TYR A 110 -15.71 -2.33 10.23
CA TYR A 110 -14.95 -1.15 10.64
C TYR A 110 -15.54 0.11 10.00
N SER A 111 -15.71 1.18 10.79
CA SER A 111 -16.05 2.53 10.33
C SER A 111 -14.85 3.22 9.65
N ASP A 112 -15.08 4.33 8.95
CA ASP A 112 -13.98 5.13 8.38
C ASP A 112 -13.01 5.62 9.47
N THR A 113 -13.54 6.06 10.61
CA THR A 113 -12.73 6.51 11.75
C THR A 113 -11.85 5.39 12.29
N GLU A 114 -12.40 4.18 12.48
CA GLU A 114 -11.62 3.03 12.95
C GLU A 114 -10.54 2.61 11.95
N ARG A 115 -10.83 2.65 10.64
CA ARG A 115 -9.84 2.41 9.58
C ARG A 115 -8.68 3.41 9.65
N ARG A 116 -8.95 4.69 9.85
CA ARG A 116 -7.92 5.74 9.98
C ARG A 116 -7.05 5.52 11.20
N GLU A 117 -7.67 5.25 12.35
CA GLU A 117 -6.92 4.99 13.59
C GLU A 117 -6.09 3.72 13.51
N LEU A 118 -6.56 2.71 12.77
CA LEU A 118 -5.79 1.51 12.48
C LEU A 118 -4.55 1.84 11.61
N LEU A 119 -4.73 2.62 10.54
CA LEU A 119 -3.62 3.01 9.67
C LEU A 119 -2.58 3.88 10.37
N LYS A 120 -3.00 4.79 11.26
CA LYS A 120 -2.07 5.61 12.07
C LYS A 120 -1.18 4.77 12.99
N LYS A 121 -1.65 3.59 13.42
CA LYS A 121 -0.86 2.63 14.21
C LYS A 121 -0.01 1.71 13.34
N LEU A 122 -0.45 1.45 12.11
CA LEU A 122 0.15 0.46 11.23
C LEU A 122 1.22 1.05 10.30
N VAL A 123 1.06 2.31 9.89
CA VAL A 123 1.86 2.97 8.87
C VAL A 123 2.54 4.20 9.48
N GLU A 124 3.85 4.09 9.64
CA GLU A 124 4.73 5.20 10.04
C GLU A 124 5.53 5.66 8.82
N ILE A 125 5.43 6.95 8.50
CA ILE A 125 6.08 7.55 7.34
C ILE A 125 7.29 8.36 7.75
N LYS A 126 8.32 8.37 6.89
CA LYS A 126 9.48 9.24 7.08
C LYS A 126 9.20 10.61 6.50
N VAL A 127 9.54 11.64 7.27
CA VAL A 127 9.57 13.02 6.79
C VAL A 127 11.02 13.46 6.72
N SER A 128 11.51 13.82 5.54
CA SER A 128 12.87 14.36 5.41
C SER A 128 13.02 15.66 6.23
N ALA A 129 14.22 15.86 6.80
CA ALA A 129 14.61 16.84 7.85
C ALA A 129 14.77 16.28 9.28
N GLY A 130 15.29 15.05 9.44
CA GLY A 130 15.80 14.56 10.74
C GLY A 130 14.74 14.26 11.79
N VAL A 131 13.47 14.17 11.40
CA VAL A 131 12.35 13.86 12.29
C VAL A 131 12.17 12.34 12.37
N SER A 132 11.86 11.82 13.56
CA SER A 132 11.40 10.45 13.74
C SER A 132 10.21 10.14 12.82
N PRO A 133 10.01 8.87 12.41
CA PRO A 133 8.82 8.47 11.68
C PRO A 133 7.56 8.96 12.40
N ILE A 134 6.58 9.45 11.63
CA ILE A 134 5.29 9.91 12.16
C ILE A 134 4.17 8.98 11.69
N PRO A 135 3.09 8.84 12.46
CA PRO A 135 1.87 8.20 11.98
C PRO A 135 1.42 8.80 10.66
N VAL A 136 0.93 7.98 9.73
CA VAL A 136 0.46 8.45 8.42
C VAL A 136 -0.65 9.51 8.59
N PRO A 137 -0.48 10.74 8.04
CA PRO A 137 -1.49 11.77 8.12
C PRO A 137 -2.73 11.44 7.27
N ASP A 138 -3.90 11.90 7.70
CA ASP A 138 -5.18 11.68 7.00
C ASP A 138 -5.16 12.17 5.54
N PHE A 139 -4.42 13.23 5.27
CA PHE A 139 -4.31 13.73 3.92
C PHE A 139 -3.52 12.81 2.98
N VAL A 140 -2.51 12.09 3.51
CA VAL A 140 -1.74 11.11 2.74
C VAL A 140 -2.63 9.91 2.42
N ILE A 141 -3.41 9.46 3.42
CA ILE A 141 -4.44 8.43 3.22
C ILE A 141 -5.38 8.85 2.09
N ASN A 142 -5.94 10.06 2.15
CA ASN A 142 -6.89 10.56 1.14
C ASN A 142 -6.27 10.59 -0.27
N VAL A 143 -5.03 11.09 -0.41
CA VAL A 143 -4.32 11.10 -1.70
C VAL A 143 -4.14 9.68 -2.25
N ILE A 144 -3.88 8.68 -1.39
CA ILE A 144 -3.67 7.30 -1.83
C ILE A 144 -4.97 6.63 -2.27
N ILE A 145 -6.08 6.87 -1.55
CA ILE A 145 -7.38 6.25 -1.85
C ILE A 145 -8.10 6.92 -3.03
N GLU A 146 -7.91 8.23 -3.25
CA GLU A 146 -8.63 8.99 -4.28
C GLU A 146 -8.01 8.82 -5.68
N TYR A 147 -6.69 8.68 -5.78
CA TYR A 147 -5.96 8.73 -7.04
C TYR A 147 -5.57 7.33 -7.55
N LYS A 148 -5.96 7.02 -8.79
CA LYS A 148 -5.75 5.70 -9.42
C LYS A 148 -4.29 5.42 -9.76
N SER A 149 -3.43 6.43 -9.77
CA SER A 149 -1.98 6.21 -9.94
C SER A 149 -1.44 5.20 -8.94
N TRP A 150 -1.97 5.20 -7.72
CA TRP A 150 -1.55 4.29 -6.66
C TRP A 150 -1.95 2.82 -6.91
N ASP A 151 -2.89 2.56 -7.83
CA ASP A 151 -3.28 1.19 -8.24
C ASP A 151 -2.10 0.43 -8.88
N TYR A 152 -1.14 1.17 -9.41
CA TYR A 152 0.02 0.65 -10.13
C TYR A 152 1.23 0.39 -9.23
N ILE A 153 1.14 0.69 -7.93
CA ILE A 153 2.19 0.34 -6.98
C ILE A 153 2.06 -1.13 -6.61
N HIS A 154 2.87 -1.96 -7.27
CA HIS A 154 2.86 -3.39 -7.05
C HIS A 154 3.79 -3.81 -5.90
N LEU A 155 3.19 -4.40 -4.86
CA LEU A 155 3.89 -5.22 -3.87
C LEU A 155 3.72 -6.71 -4.24
N PRO A 156 4.81 -7.50 -4.38
CA PRO A 156 4.70 -8.93 -4.66
C PRO A 156 3.87 -9.68 -3.61
N LYS A 157 3.14 -10.72 -4.03
CA LYS A 157 2.23 -11.47 -3.14
C LYS A 157 2.90 -11.98 -1.87
N ILE A 158 4.15 -12.44 -1.97
CA ILE A 158 4.91 -12.93 -0.82
C ILE A 158 5.23 -11.82 0.19
N ASP A 159 5.48 -10.59 -0.29
CA ASP A 159 5.81 -9.44 0.55
C ASP A 159 4.56 -8.78 1.15
N ARG A 160 3.37 -9.08 0.61
CA ARG A 160 2.09 -8.70 1.23
C ARG A 160 1.81 -9.46 2.53
N LEU A 161 2.34 -10.67 2.70
CA LEU A 161 2.06 -11.49 3.89
C LEU A 161 2.58 -10.86 5.19
N PRO A 162 3.85 -10.42 5.28
CA PRO A 162 4.32 -9.67 6.44
C PRO A 162 3.48 -8.42 6.72
N ALA A 163 3.09 -7.68 5.67
CA ALA A 163 2.24 -6.49 5.81
C ALA A 163 0.88 -6.83 6.45
N LEU A 164 0.20 -7.85 5.90
CA LEU A 164 -1.08 -8.32 6.43
C LEU A 164 -0.94 -8.95 7.82
N HIS A 165 0.22 -9.54 8.15
CA HIS A 165 0.50 -10.05 9.49
C HIS A 165 0.53 -8.92 10.53
N ARG A 166 1.22 -7.80 10.24
CA ARG A 166 1.21 -6.61 11.11
C ARG A 166 -0.20 -6.07 11.35
N LEU A 167 -1.05 -6.10 10.31
CA LEU A 167 -2.46 -5.77 10.46
C LEU A 167 -3.17 -6.76 11.41
N CYS A 168 -2.91 -8.06 11.28
CA CYS A 168 -3.48 -9.08 12.15
C CYS A 168 -3.10 -8.87 13.62
N GLU A 169 -1.85 -8.50 13.91
CA GLU A 169 -1.39 -8.20 15.29
C GLU A 169 -2.21 -7.09 15.96
N LEU A 170 -2.62 -6.07 15.18
CA LEU A 170 -3.41 -4.95 15.69
C LEU A 170 -4.90 -5.29 15.90
N ILE A 171 -5.48 -6.11 15.01
CA ILE A 171 -6.91 -6.44 15.07
C ILE A 171 -7.20 -7.71 15.90
N GLY A 172 -6.19 -8.55 16.13
CA GLY A 172 -6.31 -9.82 16.85
C GLY A 172 -7.30 -10.77 16.17
N ASP A 173 -8.18 -11.37 16.95
CA ASP A 173 -9.22 -12.30 16.52
C ASP A 173 -10.51 -11.61 16.03
N LYS A 174 -10.59 -10.28 16.08
CA LYS A 174 -11.83 -9.51 15.83
C LYS A 174 -12.33 -9.57 14.39
N SER A 175 -11.45 -9.80 13.42
CA SER A 175 -11.83 -9.82 12.00
C SER A 175 -11.00 -10.80 11.19
N CYS A 176 -11.62 -11.39 10.16
CA CYS A 176 -10.90 -12.12 9.14
C CYS A 176 -10.02 -11.16 8.31
N VAL A 177 -8.91 -11.69 7.78
CA VAL A 177 -8.02 -11.00 6.83
C VAL A 177 -7.93 -11.85 5.59
N PHE A 178 -8.36 -11.32 4.44
CA PHE A 178 -8.39 -12.04 3.17
C PHE A 178 -7.30 -11.50 2.25
N PRO A 179 -6.43 -12.35 1.68
CA PRO A 179 -5.48 -11.88 0.69
C PRO A 179 -6.23 -11.29 -0.51
N ASP A 180 -5.74 -10.17 -1.04
CA ASP A 180 -6.32 -9.47 -2.19
C ASP A 180 -5.95 -10.13 -3.54
N TRP A 181 -5.35 -11.33 -3.49
CA TRP A 181 -5.06 -12.14 -4.66
C TRP A 181 -5.88 -13.44 -4.66
N ILE A 182 -6.24 -13.85 -5.87
CA ILE A 182 -6.89 -15.14 -6.11
C ILE A 182 -5.80 -16.16 -6.43
N GLY A 183 -5.72 -17.22 -5.63
CA GLY A 183 -5.03 -18.47 -5.99
C GLY A 183 -5.93 -19.38 -6.82
N ASP A 184 -5.44 -20.56 -7.18
CA ASP A 184 -6.25 -21.58 -7.87
C ASP A 184 -7.40 -22.06 -6.96
N VAL A 185 -8.47 -22.62 -7.54
CA VAL A 185 -9.64 -23.20 -6.83
C VAL A 185 -9.19 -24.20 -5.77
N SER A 186 -8.13 -24.97 -6.06
CA SER A 186 -7.53 -25.95 -5.14
C SER A 186 -6.66 -25.33 -4.03
N LYS A 187 -6.14 -24.12 -4.24
CA LYS A 187 -5.19 -23.42 -3.36
C LYS A 187 -5.50 -21.92 -3.38
N PRO A 188 -6.63 -21.50 -2.76
CA PRO A 188 -7.20 -20.16 -2.97
C PRO A 188 -6.27 -19.03 -2.53
N THR A 189 -5.25 -19.32 -1.73
CA THR A 189 -4.33 -18.34 -1.13
C THR A 189 -2.85 -18.75 -1.28
N SER A 190 -2.43 -19.40 -2.36
CA SER A 190 -0.99 -19.73 -2.52
C SER A 190 -0.10 -18.51 -2.83
N VAL A 191 1.14 -18.53 -2.34
CA VAL A 191 2.21 -17.58 -2.67
C VAL A 191 3.43 -18.32 -3.23
N GLN A 192 4.24 -17.64 -4.04
CA GLN A 192 5.44 -18.20 -4.67
C GLN A 192 6.68 -17.39 -4.30
N LYS A 193 7.78 -18.08 -3.96
CA LYS A 193 9.12 -17.49 -3.77
C LYS A 193 10.16 -18.46 -4.32
N ASN A 194 11.07 -17.98 -5.18
CA ASN A 194 12.13 -18.80 -5.78
C ASN A 194 11.60 -20.10 -6.43
N ASN A 195 10.53 -20.01 -7.22
CA ASN A 195 9.80 -21.13 -7.84
C ASN A 195 9.12 -22.12 -6.87
N ILE A 196 9.21 -21.91 -5.56
CA ILE A 196 8.54 -22.75 -4.56
C ILE A 196 7.16 -22.14 -4.25
N THR A 197 6.11 -22.95 -4.39
CA THR A 197 4.74 -22.56 -4.04
C THR A 197 4.39 -23.02 -2.63
N THR A 198 3.92 -22.11 -1.77
CA THR A 198 3.48 -22.41 -0.40
C THR A 198 2.09 -21.84 -0.14
N SER A 199 1.33 -22.47 0.78
CA SER A 199 0.06 -21.93 1.28
C SER A 199 0.29 -20.64 2.09
N ALA A 200 -0.47 -19.57 1.82
CA ALA A 200 -0.42 -18.35 2.64
C ALA A 200 -0.80 -18.63 4.10
N HIS A 201 -1.75 -19.54 4.37
CA HIS A 201 -2.12 -19.91 5.74
C HIS A 201 -0.90 -20.41 6.53
N ARG A 202 -0.12 -21.32 5.92
CA ARG A 202 1.10 -21.86 6.51
C ARG A 202 2.14 -20.78 6.75
N LYS A 203 2.32 -19.86 5.79
CA LYS A 203 3.26 -18.75 5.93
C LYS A 203 2.82 -17.73 6.98
N SER A 204 1.53 -17.48 7.10
CA SER A 204 0.97 -16.61 8.14
C SER A 204 1.22 -17.19 9.55
N LEU A 205 0.95 -18.49 9.75
CA LEU A 205 1.29 -19.17 11.00
C LEU A 205 2.79 -19.19 11.27
N ALA A 206 3.62 -19.38 10.23
CA ALA A 206 5.06 -19.39 10.40
C ALA A 206 5.61 -18.02 10.84
N LEU A 207 5.03 -16.93 10.32
CA LEU A 207 5.32 -15.57 10.79
C LEU A 207 4.89 -15.40 12.25
N PHE A 208 3.69 -15.86 12.61
CA PHE A 208 3.14 -15.73 13.96
C PHE A 208 3.96 -16.47 15.02
N TYR A 209 4.37 -17.71 14.76
CA TYR A 209 5.15 -18.51 15.70
C TYR A 209 6.67 -18.30 15.58
N LEU A 210 7.12 -17.43 14.65
CA LEU A 210 8.52 -17.23 14.30
C LEU A 210 9.26 -18.53 13.98
N ASN A 211 8.56 -19.51 13.40
CA ASN A 211 9.05 -20.86 13.16
C ASN A 211 8.39 -21.49 11.93
N ASP A 212 9.12 -22.33 11.20
CA ASP A 212 8.53 -23.06 10.06
C ASP A 212 7.54 -24.13 10.54
N ILE A 213 6.40 -24.22 9.86
CA ILE A 213 5.39 -25.24 10.13
C ILE A 213 5.63 -26.44 9.22
N SER A 214 5.90 -27.61 9.81
CA SER A 214 6.11 -28.89 9.10
C SER A 214 5.04 -29.16 8.05
N THR A 215 5.44 -29.56 6.84
CA THR A 215 4.55 -29.83 5.71
C THR A 215 3.52 -30.92 5.97
N GLU A 216 3.74 -31.78 6.97
CA GLU A 216 2.83 -32.84 7.39
C GLU A 216 1.62 -32.32 8.18
N LYS A 217 1.74 -31.13 8.79
CA LYS A 217 0.67 -30.50 9.56
C LYS A 217 -0.38 -29.86 8.65
N VAL A 218 -1.66 -30.04 8.95
CA VAL A 218 -2.78 -29.40 8.24
C VAL A 218 -3.18 -28.13 8.98
N VAL A 219 -3.20 -27.00 8.26
CA VAL A 219 -3.65 -25.73 8.85
C VAL A 219 -5.18 -25.68 8.81
N MET A 220 -5.79 -25.49 9.97
CA MET A 220 -7.24 -25.42 10.17
C MET A 220 -7.67 -23.99 10.47
N HIS A 221 -8.91 -23.64 10.09
CA HIS A 221 -9.53 -22.35 10.39
C HIS A 221 -10.50 -22.48 11.57
N SER A 222 -10.55 -21.48 12.44
CA SER A 222 -11.63 -21.34 13.44
C SER A 222 -12.81 -20.49 12.97
N CYS A 223 -12.63 -19.75 11.87
CA CYS A 223 -13.62 -18.81 11.34
C CYS A 223 -14.48 -19.40 10.21
N ASP A 224 -14.22 -20.63 9.77
CA ASP A 224 -14.84 -21.27 8.60
C ASP A 224 -14.79 -20.45 7.30
N LYS A 225 -13.81 -19.54 7.19
CA LYS A 225 -13.55 -18.77 5.97
C LYS A 225 -12.26 -19.28 5.30
N PRO A 226 -12.34 -20.05 4.20
CA PRO A 226 -11.18 -20.74 3.62
C PRO A 226 -10.11 -19.82 3.00
N LYS A 227 -10.40 -18.52 2.86
CA LYS A 227 -9.45 -17.50 2.42
C LYS A 227 -8.80 -16.74 3.56
N CYS A 228 -9.27 -16.88 4.79
CA CYS A 228 -8.76 -16.09 5.91
C CYS A 228 -7.32 -16.51 6.21
N ILE A 229 -6.40 -15.55 6.21
CA ILE A 229 -4.99 -15.76 6.57
C ILE A 229 -4.65 -15.17 7.94
N ASN A 230 -5.64 -14.70 8.70
CA ASN A 230 -5.39 -14.16 10.04
C ASN A 230 -4.88 -15.30 10.96
N PRO A 231 -3.63 -15.25 11.47
CA PRO A 231 -3.07 -16.33 12.28
C PRO A 231 -3.86 -16.57 13.58
N TYR A 232 -4.57 -15.57 14.12
CA TYR A 232 -5.47 -15.73 15.26
C TYR A 232 -6.70 -16.61 14.93
N HIS A 233 -6.96 -16.85 13.64
CA HIS A 233 -7.99 -17.76 13.15
C HIS A 233 -7.45 -19.07 12.57
N LEU A 234 -6.14 -19.33 12.71
CA LEU A 234 -5.48 -20.51 12.17
C LEU A 234 -4.87 -21.37 13.28
N SER A 235 -4.91 -22.69 13.13
CA SER A 235 -4.18 -23.62 13.99
C SER A 235 -3.47 -24.71 13.18
N PRO A 236 -2.32 -25.22 13.65
CA PRO A 236 -1.56 -26.21 12.91
C PRO A 236 -2.08 -27.66 13.08
N ASN A 237 -3.06 -27.90 13.97
CA ASN A 237 -3.66 -29.22 14.27
C ASN A 237 -5.05 -29.07 14.93
N VAL A 238 -5.88 -30.12 14.90
CA VAL A 238 -7.20 -30.16 15.57
C VAL A 238 -7.08 -30.16 17.11
N ASN A 239 -6.00 -30.73 17.66
CA ASN A 239 -5.82 -30.96 19.11
C ASN A 239 -5.10 -29.84 19.88
N GLU A 240 -4.41 -28.91 19.20
CA GLU A 240 -3.72 -27.77 19.84
C GLU A 240 -4.61 -26.51 19.94
N PHE A 241 -5.84 -26.56 19.40
CA PHE A 241 -6.77 -25.44 19.43
C PHE A 241 -7.20 -25.05 20.87
N LEU A 242 -7.24 -26.03 21.78
CA LEU A 242 -7.68 -25.82 23.17
C LEU A 242 -6.57 -25.29 24.10
N SER A 243 -5.29 -25.43 23.74
CA SER A 243 -4.19 -25.03 24.63
C SER A 243 -3.77 -23.57 24.51
N HIS A 244 -3.95 -22.93 23.35
CA HIS A 244 -3.50 -21.54 23.13
C HIS A 244 -4.54 -20.47 23.47
N VAL A 245 -5.84 -20.77 23.41
CA VAL A 245 -6.90 -19.84 23.84
C VAL A 245 -6.87 -19.63 25.37
N LEU A 246 -6.33 -20.59 26.13
CA LEU A 246 -6.27 -20.54 27.59
C LEU A 246 -4.97 -19.93 28.16
N MET A 247 -4.01 -19.53 27.32
CA MET A 247 -2.75 -18.92 27.79
C MET A 247 -2.71 -17.39 27.70
N ASN A 248 -3.76 -16.75 27.15
CA ASN A 248 -3.85 -15.30 26.99
C ASN A 248 -5.00 -14.66 27.81
N PHE A 249 -5.49 -15.34 28.86
CA PHE A 249 -6.40 -14.77 29.86
C PHE A 249 -5.73 -14.73 31.23
#